data_AF-A0AA39MLB3-F1
#
_entry.id   AF-A0AA39MLB3-F1
#
_cell.length_a   1.000
_cell.length_b   1.000
_cell.length_c   1.000
_cell.angle_alpha   90.00
_cell.angle_beta   90.00
_cell.angle_gamma   90.00
#
_symmetry.space_group_name_H-M   'P 1'
#
loop_
_entity.id
_entity.type
_entity.pdbx_description
1 polymer ?
#
loop_
_entity_poly.entity_id
_entity_poly.type
_entity_poly.pdbx_seq_one_letter_code
_entity_poly.pdbx_strand_id
1 'polypeptide(L)'
;MGRSPAPPPQITGIVPKKTDGPSSTYFTGASFQLHPSEPPPVTENKDPRYQDGAQLLINFEDRLRTAIDRRQPLSSDSLSMSLGERLPCSMRKLAHVWTVHVPAISEAILAAKIFDPAYFSDEHSAYTDPFALLNISVSQEVEAYRRLQDTNVPQFHGHFLMPIPSQGDRTVHVLLMEHIDGKDLRILAPVPKAKDVCAAHKLAIINMALNLNLDAFVRGVYPQDFQPRNVILRRPRHCVEFCDKEDCPVRSEVDLDDVRGVLVDLEKVGLGDPMKKLRNLGYRTKVINKQRRRYLKRWLENEIRHWGQ
;
A
#
# COMPACT_ATOMS: atom_id res chain seq x y z
N MET A 1 -37.95 -35.84 25.61
CA MET A 1 -36.48 -35.97 25.62
C MET A 1 -35.92 -35.12 24.47
N GLY A 2 -35.51 -33.89 24.77
CA GLY A 2 -34.90 -33.00 23.77
C GLY A 2 -33.44 -33.39 23.56
N ARG A 3 -33.04 -33.67 22.32
CA ARG A 3 -31.64 -33.90 21.97
C ARG A 3 -30.90 -32.57 22.05
N SER A 4 -29.91 -32.48 22.93
CA SER A 4 -28.97 -31.36 22.95
C SER A 4 -28.28 -31.23 21.59
N PRO A 5 -28.10 -30.00 21.07
CA PRO A 5 -27.35 -29.80 19.84
C PRO A 5 -25.90 -30.25 20.05
N ALA A 6 -25.37 -30.96 19.06
CA ALA A 6 -23.99 -31.40 19.05
C ALA A 6 -23.05 -30.18 19.09
N PRO A 7 -21.96 -30.23 19.86
CA PRO A 7 -20.97 -29.16 19.88
C PRO A 7 -20.36 -29.01 18.47
N PRO A 8 -20.04 -27.78 18.05
CA PRO A 8 -19.39 -27.55 16.77
C PRO A 8 -18.05 -28.30 16.71
N PRO A 9 -17.67 -28.80 15.52
CA PRO A 9 -16.42 -29.55 15.34
C PRO A 9 -15.23 -28.70 15.78
N GLN A 10 -14.39 -29.26 16.64
CA GLN A 10 -13.13 -28.65 17.05
C GLN A 10 -12.19 -28.61 15.82
N ILE A 11 -11.77 -27.40 15.43
CA ILE A 11 -10.83 -27.18 14.34
C ILE A 11 -9.47 -27.74 14.77
N THR A 12 -9.09 -28.91 14.24
CA THR A 12 -7.79 -29.56 14.43
C THR A 12 -6.72 -29.02 13.46
N GLY A 13 -6.75 -27.70 13.20
CA GLY A 13 -5.69 -27.02 12.47
C GLY A 13 -4.52 -26.71 13.41
N ILE A 14 -3.29 -26.88 12.94
CA ILE A 14 -2.09 -26.43 13.65
C ILE A 14 -2.23 -24.91 13.85
N VAL A 15 -2.56 -24.48 15.06
CA VAL A 15 -2.57 -23.05 15.40
C VAL A 15 -1.12 -22.57 15.30
N PRO A 16 -0.80 -21.61 14.40
CA PRO A 16 0.55 -21.08 14.28
C PRO A 16 1.02 -20.55 15.64
N LYS A 17 2.27 -20.86 16.02
CA LYS A 17 2.83 -20.31 17.25
C LYS A 17 3.18 -18.84 17.01
N LYS A 18 3.15 -18.02 18.07
CA LYS A 18 3.52 -16.59 18.04
C LYS A 18 4.86 -16.31 17.32
N THR A 19 5.77 -17.28 17.33
CA THR A 19 7.11 -17.20 16.72
C THR A 19 7.14 -17.19 15.21
N ASP A 20 6.06 -17.62 14.55
CA ASP A 20 6.14 -17.99 13.13
C ASP A 20 5.97 -16.78 12.20
N GLY A 21 5.52 -15.63 12.75
CA GLY A 21 5.37 -14.36 12.04
C GLY A 21 4.52 -14.47 10.76
N PRO A 22 4.44 -13.39 9.96
CA PRO A 22 3.78 -13.44 8.65
C PRO A 22 4.51 -14.33 7.65
N SER A 23 5.82 -14.54 7.82
CA SER A 23 6.66 -15.29 6.88
C SER A 23 6.37 -16.80 6.85
N SER A 24 5.76 -17.35 7.90
CA SER A 24 5.30 -18.74 7.90
C SER A 24 4.03 -18.95 7.07
N THR A 25 3.27 -17.88 6.83
CA THR A 25 2.04 -17.91 6.03
C THR A 25 2.31 -17.44 4.62
N TYR A 26 3.04 -16.34 4.46
CA TYR A 26 3.36 -15.72 3.19
C TYR A 26 4.84 -15.93 2.88
N PHE A 27 5.11 -16.81 1.92
CA PHE A 27 6.46 -17.13 1.44
C PHE A 27 6.46 -17.32 -0.09
N THR A 28 7.63 -17.15 -0.71
CA THR A 28 7.79 -17.34 -2.16
C THR A 28 7.37 -18.74 -2.58
N GLY A 29 6.53 -18.83 -3.61
CA GLY A 29 5.93 -20.07 -4.11
C GLY A 29 4.61 -20.45 -3.42
N ALA A 30 4.24 -19.80 -2.30
CA ALA A 30 2.95 -20.04 -1.66
C ALA A 30 1.81 -19.68 -2.63
N SER A 31 0.77 -20.51 -2.65
CA SER A 31 -0.37 -20.36 -3.57
C SER A 31 -1.67 -20.24 -2.80
N PHE A 32 -2.53 -19.34 -3.25
CA PHE A 32 -3.79 -19.00 -2.60
C PHE A 32 -4.92 -18.87 -3.62
N GLN A 33 -6.15 -18.95 -3.13
CA GLN A 33 -7.35 -18.63 -3.90
C GLN A 33 -7.79 -17.21 -3.57
N LEU A 34 -8.05 -16.42 -4.60
CA LEU A 34 -8.61 -15.07 -4.51
C LEU A 34 -10.07 -15.12 -4.91
N HIS A 35 -10.94 -14.58 -4.07
CA HIS A 35 -12.36 -14.47 -4.31
C HIS A 35 -12.71 -12.99 -4.51
N PRO A 36 -13.24 -12.58 -5.68
CA PRO A 36 -13.65 -11.20 -5.91
C PRO A 36 -14.61 -10.73 -4.82
N SER A 37 -14.41 -9.50 -4.33
CA SER A 37 -15.20 -8.94 -3.24
C SER A 37 -15.33 -7.42 -3.38
N GLU A 38 -16.40 -6.86 -2.80
CA GLU A 38 -16.50 -5.42 -2.61
C GLU A 38 -15.70 -4.99 -1.37
N PRO A 39 -15.12 -3.78 -1.37
CA PRO A 39 -14.40 -3.29 -0.20
C PRO A 39 -15.34 -3.17 1.00
N PRO A 40 -14.80 -3.21 2.23
CA PRO A 40 -15.59 -2.93 3.41
C PRO A 40 -16.28 -1.55 3.30
N PRO A 41 -17.43 -1.36 3.95
CA PRO A 41 -18.13 -0.08 3.91
C PRO A 41 -17.25 1.02 4.53
N VAL A 42 -17.31 2.21 3.93
CA VAL A 42 -16.63 3.39 4.47
C VAL A 42 -17.26 3.73 5.83
N THR A 43 -16.47 3.65 6.90
CA THR A 43 -16.92 4.05 8.23
C THR A 43 -17.01 5.58 8.33
N GLU A 44 -18.09 6.09 8.92
CA GLU A 44 -18.20 7.53 9.22
C GLU A 44 -17.11 7.97 10.20
N ASN A 45 -16.80 7.10 11.18
CA ASN A 45 -15.67 7.28 12.06
C ASN A 45 -14.38 6.87 11.34
N LYS A 46 -13.51 7.85 11.07
CA LYS A 46 -12.20 7.67 10.45
C LYS A 46 -11.07 7.46 11.48
N ASP A 47 -11.42 7.40 12.76
CA ASP A 47 -10.49 7.16 13.84
C ASP A 47 -10.43 5.65 14.16
N PRO A 48 -9.31 4.98 13.88
CA PRO A 48 -9.17 3.55 14.14
C PRO A 48 -8.84 3.26 15.62
N ARG A 49 -8.80 4.27 16.50
CA ARG A 49 -8.59 4.05 17.94
C ARG A 49 -9.75 3.29 18.56
N TYR A 50 -9.44 2.49 19.58
CA TYR A 50 -10.46 1.82 20.39
C TYR A 50 -11.44 2.82 20.97
N GLN A 51 -12.72 2.47 20.95
CA GLN A 51 -13.75 3.19 21.68
C GLN A 51 -13.65 2.86 23.18
N ASP A 52 -14.15 3.76 24.02
CA ASP A 52 -14.15 3.56 25.47
C ASP A 52 -14.84 2.23 25.84
N GLY A 53 -14.12 1.39 26.60
CA GLY A 53 -14.60 0.08 27.03
C GLY A 53 -14.46 -1.05 26.00
N ALA A 54 -13.91 -0.79 24.82
CA ALA A 54 -13.64 -1.84 23.83
C ALA A 54 -12.52 -2.80 24.29
N GLN A 55 -12.65 -4.08 23.91
CA GLN A 55 -11.60 -5.06 24.18
C GLN A 55 -10.35 -4.75 23.34
N LEU A 56 -9.21 -4.60 24.01
CA LEU A 56 -7.92 -4.39 23.36
C LEU A 56 -7.39 -5.71 22.78
N LEU A 57 -7.03 -5.70 21.50
CA LEU A 57 -6.51 -6.87 20.77
C LEU A 57 -4.97 -6.82 20.71
N ILE A 58 -4.34 -6.76 21.88
CA ILE A 58 -2.89 -6.51 22.01
C ILE A 58 -2.05 -7.69 21.53
N ASN A 59 -2.54 -8.92 21.72
CA ASN A 59 -1.77 -10.12 21.43
C ASN A 59 -2.20 -10.76 20.11
N PHE A 60 -1.25 -11.42 19.44
CA PHE A 60 -1.49 -12.17 18.19
C PHE A 60 -2.67 -13.16 18.31
N GLU A 61 -2.76 -13.91 19.41
CA GLU A 61 -3.81 -14.93 19.59
C GLU A 61 -5.21 -14.33 19.62
N ASP A 62 -5.38 -13.17 20.27
CA ASP A 62 -6.66 -12.46 20.33
C ASP A 62 -7.05 -11.93 18.95
N ARG A 63 -6.08 -11.37 18.21
CA ARG A 63 -6.31 -10.90 16.83
C ARG A 63 -6.60 -12.06 15.88
N LEU A 64 -5.90 -13.18 16.02
CA LEU A 64 -6.11 -14.37 15.20
C LEU A 64 -7.51 -14.95 15.43
N ARG A 65 -7.91 -15.12 16.70
CA ARG A 65 -9.27 -15.57 17.05
C ARG A 65 -10.33 -14.62 16.50
N THR A 66 -10.15 -13.32 16.69
CA THR A 66 -11.05 -12.30 16.14
C THR A 66 -11.13 -12.38 14.61
N ALA A 67 -10.01 -12.65 13.92
CA ALA A 67 -10.01 -12.80 12.46
C ALA A 67 -10.76 -14.05 11.98
N ILE A 68 -10.68 -15.16 12.73
CA ILE A 68 -11.44 -16.39 12.47
C ILE A 68 -12.95 -16.12 12.67
N ASP A 69 -13.30 -15.46 13.76
CA ASP A 69 -14.70 -15.14 14.10
C ASP A 69 -15.32 -14.15 13.09
N ARG A 70 -14.49 -13.26 12.51
CA ARG A 70 -14.89 -12.26 11.50
C ARG A 70 -14.72 -12.72 10.05
N ARG A 71 -14.54 -14.02 9.80
CA ARG A 71 -14.41 -14.55 8.44
C ARG A 71 -15.58 -14.09 7.56
N GLN A 72 -15.28 -13.65 6.34
CA GLN A 72 -16.29 -13.17 5.41
C GLN A 72 -16.76 -14.29 4.47
N PRO A 73 -18.04 -14.28 4.04
CA PRO A 73 -18.51 -15.17 2.99
C PRO A 73 -17.71 -14.98 1.70
N LEU A 74 -17.35 -16.09 1.05
CA LEU A 74 -16.61 -16.08 -0.20
C LEU A 74 -17.57 -16.18 -1.40
N SER A 75 -17.23 -15.53 -2.50
CA SER A 75 -17.90 -15.74 -3.78
C SER A 75 -17.55 -17.10 -4.37
N SER A 76 -18.43 -17.65 -5.20
CA SER A 76 -18.19 -18.94 -5.87
C SER A 76 -17.06 -18.87 -6.89
N ASP A 77 -16.81 -17.69 -7.45
CA ASP A 77 -15.70 -17.46 -8.37
C ASP A 77 -14.38 -17.36 -7.59
N SER A 78 -13.35 -18.04 -8.08
CA SER A 78 -12.01 -17.95 -7.50
C SER A 78 -10.93 -17.90 -8.57
N LEU A 79 -9.83 -17.25 -8.23
CA LEU A 79 -8.64 -17.13 -9.08
C LEU A 79 -7.44 -17.63 -8.29
N SER A 80 -6.56 -18.39 -8.94
CA SER A 80 -5.32 -18.81 -8.29
C SER A 80 -4.27 -17.71 -8.36
N MET A 81 -3.65 -17.42 -7.22
CA MET A 81 -2.52 -16.50 -7.09
C MET A 81 -1.33 -17.24 -6.49
N SER A 82 -0.15 -17.05 -7.05
CA SER A 82 1.11 -17.52 -6.47
C SER A 82 2.01 -16.34 -6.08
N LEU A 83 2.61 -16.41 -4.89
CA LEU A 83 3.50 -15.37 -4.37
C LEU A 83 4.91 -15.52 -4.93
N GLY A 84 5.49 -14.42 -5.39
CA GLY A 84 6.88 -14.30 -5.79
C GLY A 84 7.72 -13.71 -4.66
N GLU A 85 8.31 -12.55 -4.91
CA GLU A 85 9.18 -11.83 -3.99
C GLU A 85 8.39 -10.88 -3.10
N ARG A 86 8.80 -10.77 -1.83
CA ARG A 86 8.24 -9.76 -0.93
C ARG A 86 8.83 -8.40 -1.25
N LEU A 87 7.97 -7.43 -1.52
CA LEU A 87 8.36 -6.05 -1.78
C LEU A 87 8.45 -5.23 -0.48
N PRO A 88 9.31 -4.21 -0.41
CA PRO A 88 9.33 -3.26 0.71
C PRO A 88 7.97 -2.57 0.86
N CYS A 89 7.36 -2.65 2.05
CA CYS A 89 5.99 -2.16 2.28
C CYS A 89 5.92 -0.89 3.14
N SER A 90 4.70 -0.34 3.24
CA SER A 90 4.28 0.76 4.11
C SER A 90 4.76 0.61 5.56
N MET A 91 5.00 1.75 6.22
CA MET A 91 5.47 1.78 7.60
C MET A 91 4.41 1.35 8.63
N ARG A 92 3.14 1.25 8.24
CA ARG A 92 2.03 0.94 9.15
C ARG A 92 1.97 -0.53 9.59
N LYS A 93 2.80 -1.40 9.02
CA LYS A 93 2.90 -2.84 9.35
C LYS A 93 1.57 -3.63 9.28
N LEU A 94 0.52 -3.06 8.69
CA LEU A 94 -0.78 -3.73 8.48
C LEU A 94 -0.80 -4.56 7.20
N ALA A 95 -0.18 -4.03 6.15
CA ALA A 95 -0.15 -4.67 4.84
C ALA A 95 1.23 -5.21 4.49
N HIS A 96 1.24 -6.35 3.81
CA HIS A 96 2.41 -6.94 3.17
C HIS A 96 2.27 -6.79 1.66
N VAL A 97 3.34 -6.46 0.96
CA VAL A 97 3.33 -6.34 -0.51
C VAL A 97 4.19 -7.43 -1.10
N TRP A 98 3.69 -8.10 -2.13
CA TRP A 98 4.36 -9.20 -2.83
C TRP A 98 4.23 -9.01 -4.34
N THR A 99 5.25 -9.40 -5.09
CA THR A 99 5.04 -9.73 -6.51
C THR A 99 4.25 -11.02 -6.58
N VAL A 100 3.35 -11.15 -7.56
CA VAL A 100 2.48 -12.31 -7.70
C VAL A 100 2.24 -12.64 -9.17
N HIS A 101 1.91 -13.90 -9.41
CA HIS A 101 1.44 -14.38 -10.71
C HIS A 101 -0.02 -14.84 -10.60
N VAL A 102 -0.89 -14.26 -11.44
CA VAL A 102 -2.34 -14.52 -11.51
C VAL A 102 -2.74 -14.69 -12.97
N PRO A 103 -2.55 -15.89 -13.56
CA PRO A 103 -2.68 -16.11 -15.00
C PRO A 103 -4.05 -15.71 -15.57
N ALA A 104 -5.11 -15.86 -14.76
CA ALA A 104 -6.47 -15.50 -15.17
C ALA A 104 -6.71 -14.00 -15.36
N ILE A 105 -5.79 -13.14 -14.87
CA ILE A 105 -5.89 -11.67 -14.99
C ILE A 105 -4.83 -11.13 -15.95
N SER A 106 -3.59 -11.62 -15.86
CA SER A 106 -2.47 -11.14 -16.66
C SER A 106 -1.37 -12.19 -16.70
N GLU A 107 -0.72 -12.30 -17.87
CA GLU A 107 0.53 -13.05 -18.04
C GLU A 107 1.74 -12.32 -17.43
N ALA A 108 1.58 -11.03 -17.12
CA ALA A 108 2.63 -10.24 -16.47
C ALA A 108 2.62 -10.43 -14.95
N ILE A 109 3.76 -10.17 -14.33
CA ILE A 109 3.88 -10.09 -12.87
C ILE A 109 3.03 -8.92 -12.36
N LEU A 110 2.25 -9.17 -11.31
CA LEU A 110 1.44 -8.17 -10.61
C LEU A 110 1.98 -7.92 -9.21
N ALA A 111 1.45 -6.91 -8.52
CA ALA A 111 1.68 -6.67 -7.11
C ALA A 111 0.40 -6.95 -6.31
N ALA A 112 0.53 -7.73 -5.24
CA ALA A 112 -0.53 -7.97 -4.27
C ALA A 112 -0.20 -7.27 -2.95
N LYS A 113 -1.13 -6.42 -2.48
CA LYS A 113 -1.09 -5.83 -1.14
C LYS A 113 -2.08 -6.59 -0.25
N ILE A 114 -1.55 -7.38 0.67
CA ILE A 114 -2.28 -8.28 1.57
C ILE A 114 -2.42 -7.59 2.93
N PHE A 115 -3.64 -7.28 3.34
CA PHE A 115 -3.95 -6.66 4.62
C PHE A 115 -4.31 -7.73 5.63
N ASP A 116 -3.45 -7.93 6.63
CA ASP A 116 -3.61 -8.98 7.61
C ASP A 116 -3.60 -8.43 9.04
N PRO A 117 -4.78 -8.23 9.66
CA PRO A 117 -4.87 -7.63 10.98
C PRO A 117 -4.33 -8.58 12.06
N ALA A 118 -4.22 -9.89 11.81
CA ALA A 118 -3.64 -10.82 12.78
C ALA A 118 -2.16 -10.49 13.04
N TYR A 119 -1.41 -10.15 11.98
CA TYR A 119 0.01 -9.81 12.06
C TYR A 119 0.29 -8.32 12.33
N PHE A 120 -0.73 -7.52 12.64
CA PHE A 120 -0.54 -6.15 13.10
C PHE A 120 0.32 -6.13 14.38
N SER A 121 1.16 -5.10 14.56
CA SER A 121 2.15 -5.12 15.65
C SER A 121 1.50 -4.99 17.03
N ASP A 122 2.01 -5.74 18.01
CA ASP A 122 1.54 -5.69 19.40
C ASP A 122 1.61 -4.23 19.95
N GLU A 123 2.69 -3.50 19.64
CA GLU A 123 2.90 -2.11 20.03
C GLU A 123 1.81 -1.16 19.51
N HIS A 124 1.47 -1.23 18.22
CA HIS A 124 0.43 -0.36 17.66
C HIS A 124 -0.97 -0.81 18.07
N SER A 125 -1.16 -2.11 18.33
CA SER A 125 -2.42 -2.70 18.80
C SER A 125 -2.83 -2.22 20.19
N ALA A 126 -1.92 -1.60 20.95
CA ALA A 126 -2.25 -1.01 22.25
C ALA A 126 -3.14 0.24 22.13
N TYR A 127 -3.10 0.93 20.98
CA TYR A 127 -3.79 2.21 20.78
C TYR A 127 -4.75 2.19 19.58
N THR A 128 -4.58 1.23 18.67
CA THR A 128 -5.33 1.16 17.41
C THR A 128 -6.02 -0.19 17.29
N ASP A 129 -7.31 -0.19 16.96
CA ASP A 129 -8.03 -1.40 16.57
C ASP A 129 -7.56 -1.83 15.16
N PRO A 130 -6.88 -2.99 15.02
CA PRO A 130 -6.34 -3.46 13.74
C PRO A 130 -7.43 -3.64 12.67
N PHE A 131 -8.64 -4.03 13.08
CA PHE A 131 -9.73 -4.30 12.15
C PHE A 131 -10.45 -3.03 11.73
N ALA A 132 -10.59 -2.05 12.63
CA ALA A 132 -11.07 -0.72 12.26
C ALA A 132 -10.10 -0.05 11.28
N LEU A 133 -8.79 -0.12 11.56
CA LEU A 133 -7.76 0.39 10.65
C LEU A 133 -7.79 -0.32 9.30
N LEU A 134 -7.95 -1.64 9.27
CA LEU A 134 -8.09 -2.43 8.04
C LEU A 134 -9.27 -1.96 7.19
N ASN A 135 -10.45 -1.81 7.79
CA ASN A 135 -11.63 -1.35 7.06
C ASN A 135 -11.37 0.03 6.44
N ILE A 136 -10.89 0.99 7.24
CA ILE A 136 -10.59 2.34 6.76
C ILE A 136 -9.56 2.30 5.62
N SER A 137 -8.48 1.55 5.79
CA SER A 137 -7.36 1.50 4.86
C SER A 137 -7.76 0.89 3.52
N VAL A 138 -8.45 -0.26 3.54
CA VAL A 138 -8.90 -0.94 2.32
C VAL A 138 -9.95 -0.11 1.59
N SER A 139 -10.97 0.41 2.28
CA SER A 139 -12.02 1.21 1.63
C SER A 139 -11.47 2.48 0.99
N GLN A 140 -10.57 3.18 1.68
CA GLN A 140 -9.97 4.41 1.16
C GLN A 140 -9.06 4.14 -0.03
N GLU A 141 -8.21 3.11 0.05
CA GLU A 141 -7.27 2.78 -1.02
C GLU A 141 -7.99 2.30 -2.28
N VAL A 142 -9.02 1.45 -2.14
CA VAL A 142 -9.85 1.00 -3.27
C VAL A 142 -10.55 2.17 -3.95
N GLU A 143 -11.18 3.05 -3.17
CA GLU A 143 -11.85 4.23 -3.73
C GLU A 143 -10.87 5.22 -4.38
N ALA A 144 -9.66 5.36 -3.81
CA ALA A 144 -8.60 6.15 -4.41
C ALA A 144 -8.19 5.59 -5.78
N TYR A 145 -7.94 4.27 -5.86
CA TYR A 145 -7.61 3.62 -7.13
C TYR A 145 -8.73 3.79 -8.16
N ARG A 146 -10.00 3.58 -7.77
CA ARG A 146 -11.16 3.78 -8.65
C ARG A 146 -11.21 5.20 -9.26
N ARG A 147 -10.89 6.24 -8.48
CA ARG A 147 -10.87 7.63 -8.95
C ARG A 147 -9.66 7.99 -9.82
N LEU A 148 -8.59 7.21 -9.73
CA LEU A 148 -7.28 7.51 -10.31
C LEU A 148 -6.88 6.62 -11.49
N GLN A 149 -7.70 5.66 -11.92
CA GLN A 149 -7.34 4.69 -12.98
C GLN A 149 -6.88 5.31 -14.31
N ASP A 150 -7.25 6.55 -14.62
CA ASP A 150 -6.81 7.27 -15.81
C ASP A 150 -5.68 8.28 -15.53
N THR A 151 -4.92 8.06 -14.45
CA THR A 151 -3.80 8.89 -14.01
C THR A 151 -2.54 8.04 -13.76
N ASN A 152 -1.47 8.66 -13.30
CA ASN A 152 -0.18 8.00 -13.03
C ASN A 152 -0.18 7.23 -11.70
N VAL A 153 -1.04 6.23 -11.59
CA VAL A 153 -1.09 5.21 -10.52
C VAL A 153 -0.98 3.81 -11.16
N PRO A 154 -0.65 2.75 -10.41
CA PRO A 154 -0.73 1.39 -10.92
C PRO A 154 -2.14 1.06 -11.41
N GLN A 155 -2.24 0.32 -12.52
CA GLN A 155 -3.52 -0.26 -12.93
C GLN A 155 -4.07 -1.12 -11.79
N PHE A 156 -5.33 -0.91 -11.41
CA PHE A 156 -5.97 -1.63 -10.32
C PHE A 156 -6.80 -2.77 -10.90
N HIS A 157 -6.48 -4.01 -10.52
CA HIS A 157 -7.15 -5.21 -11.02
C HIS A 157 -8.31 -5.67 -10.12
N GLY A 158 -8.39 -5.16 -8.90
CA GLY A 158 -9.55 -5.39 -8.03
C GLY A 158 -9.19 -5.62 -6.57
N HIS A 159 -10.26 -5.78 -5.78
CA HIS A 159 -10.21 -6.18 -4.38
C HIS A 159 -10.75 -7.61 -4.25
N PHE A 160 -10.04 -8.41 -3.46
CA PHE A 160 -10.31 -9.82 -3.26
C PHE A 160 -10.27 -10.17 -1.77
N LEU A 161 -10.95 -11.26 -1.42
CA LEU A 161 -10.78 -11.98 -0.18
C LEU A 161 -9.92 -13.22 -0.44
N MET A 162 -9.02 -13.51 0.50
CA MET A 162 -8.14 -14.67 0.43
C MET A 162 -8.28 -15.47 1.73
N PRO A 163 -8.85 -16.69 1.72
CA PRO A 163 -8.87 -17.54 2.89
C PRO A 163 -7.47 -18.04 3.22
N ILE A 164 -7.20 -18.25 4.51
CA ILE A 164 -5.97 -18.85 5.04
C ILE A 164 -6.34 -20.20 5.70
N PRO A 165 -6.38 -21.31 4.96
CA PRO A 165 -6.90 -22.58 5.47
C PRO A 165 -6.14 -23.13 6.67
N SER A 166 -4.82 -22.95 6.69
CA SER A 166 -3.95 -23.35 7.82
C SER A 166 -4.26 -22.60 9.12
N GLN A 167 -5.11 -21.57 9.09
CA GLN A 167 -5.42 -20.71 10.22
C GLN A 167 -6.94 -20.60 10.45
N GLY A 168 -7.66 -21.70 10.26
CA GLY A 168 -9.10 -21.77 10.52
C GLY A 168 -9.97 -21.05 9.49
N ASP A 169 -9.51 -21.03 8.24
CA ASP A 169 -10.19 -20.39 7.09
C ASP A 169 -10.54 -18.92 7.30
N ARG A 170 -9.80 -18.22 8.18
CA ARG A 170 -9.92 -16.77 8.29
C ARG A 170 -9.62 -16.12 6.95
N THR A 171 -10.28 -15.02 6.65
CA THR A 171 -10.12 -14.29 5.38
C THR A 171 -9.28 -13.04 5.58
N VAL A 172 -8.40 -12.73 4.62
CA VAL A 172 -7.66 -11.47 4.54
C VAL A 172 -8.04 -10.69 3.28
N HIS A 173 -7.84 -9.37 3.30
CA HIS A 173 -8.13 -8.52 2.15
C HIS A 173 -6.88 -8.42 1.26
N VAL A 174 -7.06 -8.57 -0.05
CA VAL A 174 -6.00 -8.46 -1.04
C VAL A 174 -6.37 -7.43 -2.10
N LEU A 175 -5.50 -6.47 -2.33
CA LEU A 175 -5.58 -5.55 -3.46
C LEU A 175 -4.58 -5.99 -4.51
N LEU A 176 -5.05 -6.18 -5.74
CA LEU A 176 -4.22 -6.58 -6.87
C LEU A 176 -4.03 -5.41 -7.82
N MET A 177 -2.78 -5.13 -8.20
CA MET A 177 -2.41 -3.98 -9.03
C MET A 177 -1.22 -4.28 -9.93
N GLU A 178 -0.99 -3.44 -10.94
CA GLU A 178 0.20 -3.47 -11.81
C GLU A 178 1.46 -3.48 -10.94
N HIS A 179 2.38 -4.41 -11.24
CA HIS A 179 3.74 -4.31 -10.71
C HIS A 179 4.51 -3.26 -11.52
N ILE A 180 4.94 -2.18 -10.86
CA ILE A 180 5.73 -1.13 -11.50
C ILE A 180 7.19 -1.55 -11.54
N ASP A 181 7.69 -1.88 -12.74
CA ASP A 181 9.12 -2.09 -12.94
C ASP A 181 9.88 -0.76 -12.84
N GLY A 182 10.46 -0.54 -11.67
CA GLY A 182 11.04 0.74 -11.28
C GLY A 182 11.64 0.69 -9.88
N LYS A 183 12.08 1.84 -9.38
CA LYS A 183 12.63 1.98 -8.04
C LYS A 183 11.91 3.11 -7.31
N ASP A 184 11.57 2.89 -6.04
CA ASP A 184 11.09 3.98 -5.20
C ASP A 184 12.21 4.98 -4.90
N LEU A 185 11.84 6.24 -4.65
CA LEU A 185 12.83 7.31 -4.53
C LEU A 185 13.77 7.15 -3.32
N ARG A 186 13.43 6.35 -2.29
CA ARG A 186 14.36 6.09 -1.19
C ARG A 186 15.51 5.18 -1.62
N ILE A 187 15.27 4.28 -2.56
CA ILE A 187 16.29 3.38 -3.08
C ILE A 187 17.23 4.15 -4.01
N LEU A 188 16.66 5.01 -4.86
CA LEU A 188 17.42 5.82 -5.82
C LEU A 188 18.22 6.94 -5.17
N ALA A 189 17.63 7.62 -4.19
CA ALA A 189 18.27 8.68 -3.44
C ALA A 189 18.09 8.44 -1.94
N PRO A 190 18.81 7.46 -1.34
CA PRO A 190 18.80 7.26 0.10
C PRO A 190 19.20 8.54 0.81
N VAL A 191 18.66 8.81 1.99
CA VAL A 191 18.86 10.10 2.68
C VAL A 191 20.32 10.53 2.82
N PRO A 192 21.28 9.65 3.15
CA PRO A 192 22.69 10.02 3.20
C PRO A 192 23.25 10.56 1.87
N LYS A 193 22.71 10.08 0.73
CA LYS A 193 23.09 10.45 -0.64
C LYS A 193 22.14 11.45 -1.30
N ALA A 194 20.99 11.76 -0.69
CA ALA A 194 19.98 12.65 -1.26
C ALA A 194 20.50 14.08 -1.47
N LYS A 195 21.47 14.51 -0.66
CA LYS A 195 22.17 15.79 -0.82
C LYS A 195 23.10 15.84 -2.04
N ASP A 196 23.55 14.67 -2.52
CA ASP A 196 24.51 14.54 -3.62
C ASP A 196 23.81 14.55 -4.99
N VAL A 197 22.49 14.30 -5.01
CA VAL A 197 21.61 14.48 -6.19
C VAL A 197 21.79 15.89 -6.73
N CYS A 198 22.15 15.99 -8.02
CA CYS A 198 22.39 17.27 -8.66
C CYS A 198 21.11 18.13 -8.69
N ALA A 199 21.27 19.45 -8.77
CA ALA A 199 20.15 20.38 -8.70
C ALA A 199 19.12 20.15 -9.82
N ALA A 200 19.57 19.80 -11.02
CA ALA A 200 18.70 19.50 -12.17
C ALA A 200 17.82 18.27 -11.91
N HIS A 201 18.42 17.14 -11.51
CA HIS A 201 17.68 15.92 -11.15
C HIS A 201 16.74 16.14 -9.98
N LYS A 202 17.20 16.82 -8.92
CA LYS A 202 16.37 17.14 -7.75
C LYS A 202 15.13 17.95 -8.14
N LEU A 203 15.30 18.93 -9.03
CA LEU A 203 14.21 19.76 -9.54
C LEU A 203 13.24 18.94 -10.40
N ALA A 204 13.75 18.11 -11.31
CA ALA A 204 12.94 17.30 -12.21
C ALA A 204 12.09 16.27 -11.43
N ILE A 205 12.69 15.54 -10.50
CA ILE A 205 12.01 14.57 -9.63
C ILE A 205 10.91 15.26 -8.81
N ILE A 206 11.20 16.41 -8.19
CA ILE A 206 10.20 17.11 -7.36
C ILE A 206 9.06 17.68 -8.20
N ASN A 207 9.35 18.21 -9.39
CA ASN A 207 8.30 18.68 -10.29
C ASN A 207 7.39 17.53 -10.74
N MET A 208 7.96 16.39 -11.12
CA MET A 208 7.20 15.19 -11.46
C MET A 208 6.34 14.75 -10.27
N ALA A 209 6.92 14.59 -9.08
CA ALA A 209 6.20 14.12 -7.91
C ALA A 209 5.06 15.09 -7.50
N LEU A 210 5.31 16.40 -7.55
CA LEU A 210 4.26 17.40 -7.30
C LEU A 210 3.14 17.32 -8.34
N ASN A 211 3.47 17.06 -9.61
CA ASN A 211 2.45 16.84 -10.63
C ASN A 211 1.59 15.63 -10.32
N LEU A 212 2.16 14.48 -9.91
CA LEU A 212 1.41 13.30 -9.48
C LEU A 212 0.41 13.64 -8.35
N ASN A 213 0.87 14.37 -7.33
CA ASN A 213 0.02 14.76 -6.20
C ASN A 213 -1.13 15.69 -6.62
N LEU A 214 -0.86 16.65 -7.51
CA LEU A 214 -1.90 17.55 -8.01
C LEU A 214 -2.89 16.83 -8.95
N ASP A 215 -2.45 15.83 -9.70
CA ASP A 215 -3.34 15.00 -10.52
C ASP A 215 -4.31 14.22 -9.64
N ALA A 216 -3.85 13.72 -8.48
CA ALA A 216 -4.72 13.14 -7.48
C ALA A 216 -5.76 14.15 -6.95
N PHE A 217 -5.35 15.37 -6.62
CA PHE A 217 -6.25 16.43 -6.15
C PHE A 217 -7.32 16.79 -7.19
N VAL A 218 -6.98 16.78 -8.48
CA VAL A 218 -7.93 17.01 -9.59
C VAL A 218 -9.02 15.94 -9.66
N ARG A 219 -8.80 14.77 -9.04
CA ARG A 219 -9.76 13.67 -8.91
C ARG A 219 -10.38 13.56 -7.51
N GLY A 220 -10.10 14.51 -6.62
CA GLY A 220 -10.66 14.53 -5.26
C GLY A 220 -10.02 13.48 -4.34
N VAL A 221 -8.83 12.99 -4.69
CA VAL A 221 -8.00 12.16 -3.82
C VAL A 221 -6.87 13.01 -3.27
N TYR A 222 -6.70 13.01 -1.96
CA TYR A 222 -5.76 13.88 -1.25
C TYR A 222 -4.73 13.02 -0.49
N PRO A 223 -3.61 12.63 -1.12
CA PRO A 223 -2.56 11.89 -0.45
C PRO A 223 -2.08 12.60 0.83
N GLN A 224 -2.24 11.93 1.98
CA GLN A 224 -1.80 12.46 3.28
C GLN A 224 -0.42 11.94 3.67
N ASP A 225 0.09 10.93 2.96
CA ASP A 225 1.42 10.34 3.14
C ASP A 225 2.28 10.54 1.89
N PHE A 226 2.40 11.79 1.44
CA PHE A 226 3.18 12.13 0.25
C PHE A 226 4.69 12.16 0.55
N GLN A 227 5.29 10.97 0.57
CA GLN A 227 6.69 10.71 0.92
C GLN A 227 7.44 10.09 -0.26
N PRO A 228 8.78 10.20 -0.33
CA PRO A 228 9.57 9.61 -1.43
C PRO A 228 9.31 8.12 -1.66
N ARG A 229 9.02 7.37 -0.59
CA ARG A 229 8.67 5.93 -0.66
C ARG A 229 7.43 5.60 -1.47
N ASN A 230 6.52 6.56 -1.60
CA ASN A 230 5.22 6.38 -2.24
C ASN A 230 5.25 6.86 -3.70
N VAL A 231 6.45 7.11 -4.24
CA VAL A 231 6.67 7.46 -5.64
C VAL A 231 7.69 6.49 -6.22
N ILE A 232 7.26 5.68 -7.20
CA ILE A 232 8.14 4.78 -7.96
C ILE A 232 8.48 5.45 -9.29
N LEU A 233 9.76 5.59 -9.60
CA LEU A 233 10.21 6.00 -10.92
C LEU A 233 10.21 4.81 -11.86
N ARG A 234 9.53 4.94 -13.01
CA ARG A 234 9.59 3.93 -14.07
C ARG A 234 10.98 3.96 -14.70
N ARG A 235 11.47 2.80 -15.14
CA ARG A 235 12.75 2.73 -15.85
C ARG A 235 12.77 3.67 -17.06
N PRO A 236 13.88 4.42 -17.27
CA PRO A 236 14.08 5.17 -18.51
C PRO A 236 14.00 4.26 -19.73
N ARG A 237 13.65 4.84 -20.89
CA ARG A 237 13.64 4.09 -22.16
C ARG A 237 15.06 3.74 -22.65
N HIS A 238 16.04 4.51 -22.22
CA HIS A 238 17.44 4.39 -22.63
C HIS A 238 18.32 4.19 -21.41
N CYS A 239 19.28 3.27 -21.47
CA CYS A 239 20.27 3.05 -20.41
C CYS A 239 21.54 3.85 -20.73
N VAL A 240 21.51 5.15 -20.46
CA VAL A 240 22.65 6.06 -20.64
C VAL A 240 22.87 6.91 -19.39
N GLU A 241 24.03 7.57 -19.30
CA GLU A 241 24.22 8.61 -18.30
C GLU A 241 23.49 9.89 -18.72
N PHE A 242 22.63 10.39 -17.84
CA PHE A 242 21.79 11.58 -18.02
C PHE A 242 22.38 12.83 -17.36
N CYS A 243 23.51 12.71 -16.67
CA CYS A 243 24.32 13.86 -16.25
C CYS A 243 25.79 13.50 -16.03
N ASP A 244 26.68 14.47 -16.24
CA ASP A 244 28.14 14.32 -16.10
C ASP A 244 28.64 14.39 -14.65
N LYS A 245 27.77 14.67 -13.67
CA LYS A 245 28.16 14.72 -12.26
C LYS A 245 28.33 13.31 -11.71
N GLU A 246 29.59 12.87 -11.57
CA GLU A 246 29.95 11.52 -11.12
C GLU A 246 29.29 11.12 -9.80
N ASP A 247 29.22 12.04 -8.83
CA ASP A 247 28.64 11.79 -7.51
C ASP A 247 27.11 11.82 -7.47
N CYS A 248 26.42 12.07 -8.60
CA CYS A 248 24.95 12.10 -8.62
C CYS A 248 24.40 10.66 -8.61
N PRO A 249 23.72 10.21 -7.53
CA PRO A 249 23.31 8.81 -7.38
C PRO A 249 22.23 8.37 -8.38
N VAL A 250 21.60 9.33 -9.06
CA VAL A 250 20.51 9.08 -10.03
C VAL A 250 20.93 9.33 -11.47
N ARG A 251 22.24 9.53 -11.74
CA ARG A 251 22.74 9.93 -13.06
C ARG A 251 22.37 8.99 -14.20
N SER A 252 22.20 7.69 -13.95
CA SER A 252 21.83 6.70 -14.97
C SER A 252 20.37 6.23 -14.86
N GLU A 253 19.62 6.77 -13.89
CA GLU A 253 18.28 6.28 -13.52
C GLU A 253 17.19 7.29 -13.85
N VAL A 254 17.56 8.56 -14.07
CA VAL A 254 16.61 9.66 -14.28
C VAL A 254 16.97 10.46 -15.53
N ASP A 255 16.19 10.24 -16.57
CA ASP A 255 16.18 11.06 -17.78
C ASP A 255 15.52 12.41 -17.48
N LEU A 256 16.27 13.51 -17.61
CA LEU A 256 15.76 14.85 -17.33
C LEU A 256 14.63 15.26 -18.27
N ASP A 257 14.57 14.69 -19.48
CA ASP A 257 13.57 15.01 -20.49
C ASP A 257 12.33 14.10 -20.41
N ASP A 258 12.43 12.94 -19.74
CA ASP A 258 11.35 11.95 -19.61
C ASP A 258 11.26 11.36 -18.18
N VAL A 259 11.19 12.21 -17.15
CA VAL A 259 10.97 11.76 -15.78
C VAL A 259 9.54 11.25 -15.61
N ARG A 260 9.39 9.92 -15.56
CA ARG A 260 8.11 9.24 -15.37
C ARG A 260 8.04 8.58 -14.01
N GLY A 261 7.02 8.93 -13.23
CA GLY A 261 6.77 8.34 -11.92
C GLY A 261 5.33 7.91 -11.77
N VAL A 262 5.12 7.06 -10.77
CA VAL A 262 3.83 6.49 -10.40
C VAL A 262 3.62 6.71 -8.91
N LEU A 263 2.45 7.21 -8.54
CA LEU A 263 2.03 7.34 -7.14
C LEU A 263 1.49 5.99 -6.65
N VAL A 264 2.05 5.48 -5.56
CA VAL A 264 1.67 4.19 -4.95
C VAL A 264 1.31 4.39 -3.47
N ASP A 265 0.84 3.32 -2.83
CA ASP A 265 0.47 3.29 -1.41
C ASP A 265 -0.56 4.36 -1.02
N LEU A 266 -1.79 4.15 -1.46
CA LEU A 266 -2.91 5.08 -1.25
C LEU A 266 -3.70 4.75 0.04
N GLU A 267 -3.05 4.10 1.01
CA GLU A 267 -3.63 3.67 2.28
C GLU A 267 -4.04 4.85 3.17
N LYS A 268 -3.40 6.00 3.00
CA LYS A 268 -3.65 7.22 3.77
C LYS A 268 -4.00 8.39 2.86
N VAL A 269 -5.26 8.43 2.45
CA VAL A 269 -5.80 9.50 1.60
C VAL A 269 -7.00 10.18 2.24
N GLY A 270 -7.15 11.47 1.99
CA GLY A 270 -8.44 12.14 2.08
C GLY A 270 -9.23 11.91 0.80
N LEU A 271 -10.53 11.70 0.91
CA LEU A 271 -11.46 11.68 -0.21
C LEU A 271 -12.41 12.87 -0.07
N GLY A 272 -12.59 13.62 -1.16
CA GLY A 272 -13.45 14.79 -1.19
C GLY A 272 -13.75 15.24 -2.60
N ASP A 273 -14.21 16.48 -2.74
CA ASP A 273 -14.55 17.04 -4.04
C ASP A 273 -13.30 17.26 -4.91
N PRO A 274 -13.38 16.99 -6.23
CA PRO A 274 -12.32 17.34 -7.17
C PRO A 274 -11.91 18.82 -7.15
N MET A 275 -10.61 19.10 -7.04
CA MET A 275 -10.07 20.46 -7.13
C MET A 275 -10.02 20.96 -8.59
N LYS A 276 -11.18 21.26 -9.18
CA LYS A 276 -11.32 21.64 -10.60
C LYS A 276 -10.39 22.78 -11.05
N LYS A 277 -10.06 23.72 -10.15
CA LYS A 277 -9.15 24.85 -10.44
C LYS A 277 -7.74 24.40 -10.85
N LEU A 278 -7.29 23.22 -10.39
CA LEU A 278 -5.98 22.67 -10.76
C LEU A 278 -5.90 22.18 -12.22
N ARG A 279 -7.03 22.08 -12.93
CA ARG A 279 -7.05 21.85 -14.39
C ARG A 279 -6.56 23.06 -15.18
N ASN A 280 -6.63 24.27 -14.60
CA ASN A 280 -6.08 25.46 -15.21
C ASN A 280 -4.55 25.46 -15.07
N LEU A 281 -3.84 25.43 -16.20
CA LEU A 281 -2.38 25.33 -16.23
C LEU A 281 -1.70 26.49 -15.49
N GLY A 282 -2.20 27.72 -15.65
CA GLY A 282 -1.65 28.90 -14.97
C GLY A 282 -1.77 28.82 -13.44
N TYR A 283 -2.92 28.36 -12.94
CA TYR A 283 -3.12 28.13 -11.49
C TYR A 283 -2.24 26.98 -10.99
N ARG A 284 -2.19 25.87 -11.73
CA ARG A 284 -1.34 24.72 -11.41
C ARG A 284 0.13 25.12 -11.29
N THR A 285 0.68 25.86 -12.26
CA THR A 285 2.06 26.34 -12.23
C THR A 285 2.33 27.24 -11.02
N LYS A 286 1.37 28.11 -10.64
CA LYS A 286 1.48 28.91 -9.39
C LYS A 286 1.57 28.02 -8.15
N VAL A 287 0.75 26.98 -8.05
CA VAL A 287 0.76 26.03 -6.92
C VAL A 287 2.09 25.26 -6.88
N ILE A 288 2.55 24.73 -8.02
CA ILE A 288 3.83 24.03 -8.12
C ILE A 288 4.97 24.94 -7.68
N ASN A 289 5.07 26.16 -8.21
CA ASN A 289 6.12 27.10 -7.85
C ASN A 289 6.13 27.43 -6.34
N LYS A 290 4.95 27.52 -5.72
CA LYS A 290 4.80 27.72 -4.27
C LYS A 290 5.29 26.50 -3.46
N GLN A 291 4.89 25.29 -3.87
CA GLN A 291 5.25 24.06 -3.14
C GLN A 291 6.71 23.66 -3.36
N ARG A 292 7.23 23.84 -4.58
CA ARG A 292 8.59 23.49 -4.99
C ARG A 292 9.65 23.97 -3.99
N ARG A 293 9.54 25.22 -3.50
CA ARG A 293 10.48 25.77 -2.51
C ARG A 293 10.51 24.99 -1.20
N ARG A 294 9.36 24.46 -0.75
CA ARG A 294 9.25 23.65 0.47
C ARG A 294 9.85 22.26 0.27
N TYR A 295 9.57 21.65 -0.87
CA TYR A 295 9.97 20.27 -1.16
C TYR A 295 11.46 20.16 -1.54
N LEU A 296 12.00 21.12 -2.31
CA LEU A 296 13.42 21.16 -2.70
C LEU A 296 14.39 21.12 -1.51
N LYS A 297 13.98 21.67 -0.36
CA LYS A 297 14.89 21.78 0.78
C LYS A 297 15.13 20.45 1.47
N ARG A 298 14.11 19.61 1.64
CA ARG A 298 14.20 18.43 2.51
C ARG A 298 13.38 17.21 2.09
N TRP A 299 12.57 17.25 1.04
CA TRP A 299 11.64 16.15 0.79
C TRP A 299 12.35 14.81 0.50
N LEU A 300 13.41 14.82 -0.31
CA LEU A 300 14.25 13.63 -0.54
C LEU A 300 15.16 13.29 0.66
N GLU A 301 15.40 14.25 1.56
CA GLU A 301 16.26 14.09 2.73
C GLU A 301 15.47 13.75 4.00
N ASN A 302 14.14 13.72 3.91
CA ASN A 302 13.29 13.38 5.03
C ASN A 302 13.28 11.87 5.18
N GLU A 303 14.13 11.36 6.09
CA GLU A 303 13.76 10.17 6.82
C GLU A 303 12.60 10.58 7.71
N ILE A 304 11.49 9.86 7.63
CA ILE A 304 10.68 9.78 8.84
C ILE A 304 11.59 9.07 9.84
N ARG A 305 12.23 9.87 10.71
CA ARG A 305 12.84 9.38 11.94
C ARG A 305 11.83 8.40 12.54
N HIS A 306 12.29 7.19 12.83
CA HIS A 306 11.51 6.18 13.54
C HIS A 306 10.67 6.85 14.63
N TRP A 307 9.34 6.73 14.52
CA TRP A 307 8.48 6.92 15.67
C TRP A 307 8.60 5.64 16.50
N GLY A 308 9.65 5.61 17.31
CA GLY A 308 9.77 4.79 18.49
C GLY A 308 10.14 5.75 19.62
N GLN A 309 9.11 6.23 20.32
CA GLN A 309 9.09 6.68 21.71
C GLN A 309 7.63 6.79 22.13
#